data_AF-A0A352B822-F1
#
_entry.id   AF-A0A352B822-F1
#
_cell.length_a   1.000
_cell.length_b   1.000
_cell.length_c   1.000
_cell.angle_alpha   90.00
_cell.angle_beta   90.00
_cell.angle_gamma   90.00
#
_symmetry.space_group_name_H-M   'P 1'
#
loop_
_entity.id
_entity.type
_entity.pdbx_description
1 polymer ?
#
loop_
_entity_poly.entity_id
_entity_poly.type
_entity_poly.pdbx_seq_one_letter_code
_entity_poly.pdbx_strand_id
1 'polypeptide(L)'
;MRRLARRRSPAGWAEAARACSTDYVEAFRDLPVQVRTILQKMVDDQVRFEISISNLDGFTHHLDRASNRLAFALITASVVVGSSLIVRAGGGGEGGISAFGIVGFTLAGCFGLWLLISILRGGKL
;
A
#
# COMPACT_ATOMS: atom_id res chain seq x y z
N MET A 1 32.06 -43.25 25.07
CA MET A 1 30.61 -42.93 25.09
C MET A 1 29.76 -44.09 25.63
N ARG A 2 29.93 -44.52 26.89
CA ARG A 2 29.19 -45.69 27.47
C ARG A 2 28.66 -45.47 28.89
N ARG A 3 28.42 -44.23 29.34
CA ARG A 3 28.03 -43.93 30.73
C ARG A 3 26.77 -43.06 30.88
N LEU A 4 25.73 -43.31 30.09
CA LEU A 4 24.43 -42.64 30.27
C LEU A 4 23.23 -43.59 30.45
N ALA A 5 23.43 -44.91 30.43
CA ALA A 5 22.32 -45.86 30.33
C ALA A 5 21.86 -46.50 31.66
N ARG A 6 22.19 -45.95 32.84
CA ARG A 6 21.89 -46.64 34.12
C ARG A 6 21.48 -45.74 35.31
N ARG A 7 20.69 -44.69 35.08
CA ARG A 7 20.03 -43.91 36.15
C ARG A 7 18.52 -43.77 35.98
N ARG A 8 17.84 -44.82 35.50
CA ARG A 8 16.38 -44.97 35.69
C ARG A 8 16.14 -45.75 36.98
N SER A 9 16.36 -45.11 38.13
CA SER A 9 15.76 -45.56 39.38
C SER A 9 14.34 -44.95 39.47
N PRO A 10 13.31 -45.74 39.83
CA PRO A 10 11.92 -45.25 39.93
C PRO A 10 11.76 -44.16 41.02
N ALA A 11 12.66 -44.10 41.99
CA ALA A 11 12.71 -43.03 42.99
C ALA A 11 13.13 -41.66 42.42
N GLY A 12 13.99 -41.63 41.39
CA GLY A 12 14.43 -40.37 40.78
C GLY A 12 13.34 -39.65 39.98
N TRP A 13 12.30 -40.38 39.55
CA TRP A 13 11.14 -39.81 38.86
C TRP A 13 10.23 -39.02 39.80
N ALA A 14 10.10 -39.44 41.06
CA ALA A 14 9.28 -38.75 42.05
C ALA A 14 9.90 -37.41 42.47
N GLU A 15 11.23 -37.36 42.63
CA GLU A 15 11.95 -36.12 42.92
C GLU A 15 11.99 -35.20 41.71
N ALA A 16 12.20 -35.73 40.50
CA ALA A 16 12.12 -34.96 39.26
C ALA A 16 10.72 -34.36 39.02
N ALA A 17 9.65 -35.09 39.36
CA ALA A 17 8.28 -34.58 39.27
C ALA A 17 8.02 -33.43 40.25
N ARG A 18 8.57 -33.50 41.48
CA ARG A 18 8.45 -32.43 42.49
C ARG A 18 9.26 -31.18 42.13
N ALA A 19 10.47 -31.37 41.59
CA ALA A 19 11.28 -30.26 41.11
C ALA A 19 10.56 -29.53 39.96
N CYS A 20 10.08 -30.29 38.97
CA CYS A 20 9.36 -29.73 37.82
C CYS A 20 8.08 -28.99 38.25
N SER A 21 7.33 -29.49 39.25
CA SER A 21 6.15 -28.76 39.74
C SER A 21 6.49 -27.42 40.40
N THR A 22 7.66 -27.30 41.03
CA THR A 22 8.07 -26.06 41.70
C THR A 22 8.49 -25.02 40.66
N ASP A 23 9.26 -25.44 39.65
CA ASP A 23 9.72 -24.57 38.57
C ASP A 23 8.55 -24.01 37.74
N TYR A 24 7.52 -24.82 37.46
CA TYR A 24 6.32 -24.36 36.75
C TYR A 24 5.48 -23.36 37.54
N VAL A 25 5.40 -23.52 38.87
CA VAL A 25 4.66 -22.60 39.75
C VAL A 25 5.39 -21.25 39.84
N GLU A 26 6.71 -21.27 39.89
CA GLU A 26 7.54 -20.05 39.92
C GLU A 26 7.46 -19.28 38.60
N ALA A 27 7.56 -20.00 37.46
CA ALA A 27 7.38 -19.41 36.13
C ALA A 27 5.98 -18.78 35.96
N PHE A 28 4.92 -19.41 36.48
CA PHE A 28 3.56 -18.86 36.45
C PHE A 28 3.40 -17.62 37.32
N ARG A 29 4.20 -17.49 38.39
CA ARG A 29 4.15 -16.35 39.31
C ARG A 29 4.88 -15.12 38.76
N ASP A 30 5.95 -15.34 37.98
CA ASP A 30 6.73 -14.26 37.37
C ASP A 30 6.14 -13.77 36.04
N LEU A 31 5.41 -14.61 35.32
CA LEU A 31 4.69 -14.27 34.08
C LEU A 31 3.81 -13.01 34.18
N PRO A 32 2.90 -12.88 35.18
CA PRO A 32 2.05 -11.70 35.29
C PRO A 32 2.84 -10.42 35.56
N VAL A 33 3.98 -10.51 36.25
CA VAL A 33 4.86 -9.36 36.54
C VAL A 33 5.52 -8.86 35.26
N GLN A 34 6.01 -9.78 34.42
CA GLN A 34 6.62 -9.45 33.14
C GLN A 34 5.60 -8.84 32.17
N VAL A 35 4.40 -9.42 32.09
CA VAL A 35 3.29 -8.89 31.27
C VAL A 35 2.89 -7.49 31.73
N ARG A 36 2.75 -7.27 33.05
CA ARG A 36 2.43 -5.94 33.61
C ARG A 36 3.50 -4.91 33.28
N THR A 37 4.77 -5.30 33.32
CA THR A 37 5.89 -4.41 33.00
C THR A 37 5.90 -4.02 31.51
N ILE A 38 5.61 -4.97 30.61
CA ILE A 38 5.51 -4.70 29.16
C ILE A 38 4.32 -3.79 28.86
N LEU A 39 3.16 -4.07 29.47
CA LEU A 39 1.96 -3.25 29.34
C LEU A 39 2.17 -1.83 29.89
N GLN A 40 2.81 -1.69 31.05
CA GLN A 40 3.14 -0.37 31.60
C GLN A 40 4.08 0.40 30.67
N LYS A 41 5.10 -0.24 30.09
CA LYS A 41 5.97 0.42 29.10
C LYS A 41 5.24 0.83 27.82
N MET A 42 4.27 0.04 27.36
CA MET A 42 3.39 0.42 26.23
C MET A 42 2.46 1.59 26.58
N VAL A 43 1.94 1.62 27.80
CA VAL A 43 1.01 2.67 28.27
C VAL A 43 1.73 3.98 28.60
N ASP A 44 2.96 3.93 29.12
CA ASP A 44 3.77 5.11 29.49
C ASP A 44 4.35 5.88 28.27
N ASP A 45 3.76 5.71 27.08
CA ASP A 45 4.03 6.52 25.88
C ASP A 45 5.47 6.39 25.32
N GLN A 46 6.33 5.56 25.93
CA GLN A 46 7.71 5.31 25.48
C GLN A 46 7.82 4.32 24.34
N VAL A 47 6.76 3.57 24.05
CA VAL A 47 6.69 2.80 22.81
C VAL A 47 6.11 3.71 21.74
N ARG A 48 6.97 4.58 21.19
CA ARG A 48 6.78 5.06 19.82
C ARG A 48 6.79 3.82 18.93
N PHE A 49 5.64 3.19 18.78
CA PHE A 49 5.34 2.44 17.58
C PHE A 49 5.34 3.49 16.47
N GLU A 50 6.51 3.78 15.93
CA GLU A 50 6.62 4.25 14.56
C GLU A 50 6.12 3.08 13.73
N ILE A 51 4.79 2.96 13.62
CA ILE A 51 4.16 2.18 12.57
C ILE A 51 4.49 2.97 11.30
N SER A 52 5.74 2.84 10.85
CA SER A 52 6.13 3.18 9.51
C SER A 52 5.36 2.22 8.63
N ILE A 53 4.13 2.61 8.29
CA ILE A 53 3.42 2.02 7.16
C ILE A 53 4.23 2.49 5.94
N SER A 54 5.40 1.90 5.72
CA SER A 54 6.30 2.24 4.59
C SER A 54 5.61 2.05 3.24
N ASN A 55 4.50 1.32 3.22
CA ASN A 55 3.67 1.11 2.05
C ASN A 55 2.62 2.20 1.81
N LEU A 56 2.38 3.14 2.74
CA LEU A 56 1.43 4.23 2.52
C LEU A 56 2.01 5.29 1.57
N ASP A 57 3.31 5.58 1.67
CA ASP A 57 4.00 6.43 0.68
C ASP A 57 3.98 5.79 -0.71
N GLY A 58 4.26 4.47 -0.78
CA GLY A 58 4.15 3.72 -2.03
C GLY A 58 2.72 3.74 -2.59
N PHE A 59 1.71 3.51 -1.75
CA PHE A 59 0.31 3.54 -2.14
C PHE A 59 -0.12 4.93 -2.63
N THR A 60 0.28 5.99 -1.93
CA THR A 60 -0.01 7.37 -2.32
C THR A 60 0.61 7.70 -3.67
N HIS A 61 1.83 7.23 -3.91
CA HIS A 61 2.51 7.43 -5.18
C HIS A 61 1.89 6.62 -6.34
N HIS A 62 1.40 5.40 -6.07
CA HIS A 62 0.63 4.63 -7.03
C HIS A 62 -0.73 5.27 -7.34
N LEU A 63 -1.39 5.82 -6.31
CA LEU A 63 -2.67 6.51 -6.43
C LEU A 63 -2.52 7.81 -7.24
N ASP A 64 -1.45 8.57 -6.99
CA ASP A 64 -1.13 9.80 -7.73
C ASP A 64 -0.93 9.53 -9.22
N ARG A 65 -0.16 8.48 -9.58
CA ARG A 65 0.01 8.07 -10.98
C ARG A 65 -1.30 7.61 -11.63
N ALA A 66 -2.13 6.86 -10.89
CA ALA A 66 -3.43 6.43 -11.39
C ALA A 66 -4.38 7.61 -11.62
N SER A 67 -4.44 8.55 -10.67
CA SER A 67 -5.21 9.80 -10.76
C SER A 67 -4.77 10.65 -11.95
N ASN A 68 -3.45 10.82 -12.13
CA ASN A 68 -2.93 11.61 -13.24
C ASN A 68 -3.26 10.97 -14.59
N ARG A 69 -3.17 9.63 -14.70
CA ARG A 69 -3.59 8.90 -15.90
C ARG A 69 -5.09 9.04 -16.18
N LEU A 70 -5.93 9.01 -15.14
CA LEU A 70 -7.37 9.19 -15.27
C LEU A 70 -7.75 10.62 -15.68
N ALA A 71 -7.16 11.64 -15.05
CA ALA A 71 -7.40 13.04 -15.38
C ALA A 71 -7.08 13.30 -16.86
N PHE A 72 -5.96 12.76 -17.33
CA PHE A 72 -5.56 12.89 -18.72
C PHE A 72 -6.45 12.12 -19.71
N ALA A 73 -6.89 10.90 -19.36
CA ALA A 73 -7.84 10.16 -20.17
C ALA A 73 -9.18 10.92 -20.30
N LEU A 74 -9.65 11.52 -19.20
CA LEU A 74 -10.87 12.32 -19.16
C LEU A 74 -10.75 13.57 -20.02
N ILE A 75 -9.67 14.35 -19.87
CA ILE A 75 -9.44 15.54 -20.70
C ILE A 75 -9.46 15.15 -22.19
N THR A 76 -8.72 14.11 -22.57
CA THR A 76 -8.68 13.64 -23.96
C THR A 76 -10.08 13.26 -24.46
N ALA A 77 -10.83 12.48 -23.68
CA ALA A 77 -12.18 12.08 -24.02
C ALA A 77 -13.11 13.30 -24.16
N SER A 78 -13.05 14.26 -23.25
CA SER A 78 -13.85 15.49 -23.30
C SER A 78 -13.55 16.33 -24.52
N VAL A 79 -12.28 16.47 -24.93
CA VAL A 79 -11.95 17.23 -26.15
C VAL A 79 -12.38 16.47 -27.41
N VAL A 80 -12.20 15.14 -27.48
CA VAL A 80 -12.70 14.34 -28.61
C VAL A 80 -14.21 14.46 -28.75
N VAL A 81 -14.95 14.30 -27.65
CA VAL A 81 -16.41 14.41 -27.63
C VAL A 81 -16.86 15.83 -27.97
N GLY A 82 -16.26 16.86 -27.35
CA GLY A 82 -16.57 18.26 -27.61
C GLY A 82 -16.30 18.67 -29.05
N SER A 83 -15.17 18.23 -29.61
CA SER A 83 -14.86 18.47 -31.02
C SER A 83 -15.83 17.75 -31.97
N SER A 84 -16.24 16.52 -31.65
CA SER A 84 -17.22 15.78 -32.45
C SER A 84 -18.60 16.45 -32.43
N LEU A 85 -18.95 17.08 -31.30
CA LEU A 85 -20.20 17.79 -31.13
C LEU A 85 -20.19 19.09 -31.92
N ILE A 86 -19.10 19.86 -31.89
CA ILE A 86 -18.95 21.10 -32.67
C ILE A 86 -19.03 20.80 -34.18
N VAL A 87 -18.40 19.71 -34.64
CA VAL A 87 -18.45 19.28 -36.04
C VAL A 87 -19.88 18.92 -36.45
N ARG A 88 -20.64 18.22 -35.61
CA ARG A 88 -22.05 17.88 -35.88
C ARG A 88 -23.01 19.06 -35.72
N ALA A 89 -22.69 20.03 -34.87
CA ALA A 89 -23.56 21.15 -34.54
C ALA A 89 -23.63 22.23 -35.64
N GLY A 90 -22.87 22.11 -36.74
CA GLY A 90 -23.06 22.94 -37.94
C GLY A 90 -22.81 24.44 -37.76
N GLY A 91 -22.00 24.83 -36.77
CA GLY A 91 -21.79 26.23 -36.42
C GLY A 91 -20.67 26.90 -37.21
N GLY A 92 -20.97 27.42 -38.41
CA GLY A 92 -20.27 28.59 -38.97
C GLY A 92 -19.85 28.53 -40.44
N GLY A 93 -20.69 29.10 -41.32
CA GLY A 93 -20.29 29.71 -42.59
C GLY A 93 -20.23 28.80 -43.82
N GLU A 94 -20.41 29.40 -45.00
CA GLU A 94 -20.75 28.88 -46.35
C GLU A 94 -19.88 27.76 -46.98
N GLY A 95 -19.29 26.86 -46.21
CA GLY A 95 -18.47 25.73 -46.72
C GLY A 95 -18.65 24.39 -46.01
N GLY A 96 -19.62 24.25 -45.10
CA GLY A 96 -19.95 22.97 -44.46
C GLY A 96 -18.94 22.48 -43.41
N ILE A 97 -17.86 23.22 -43.15
CA ILE A 97 -16.85 22.87 -42.14
C ILE A 97 -16.63 24.07 -41.23
N SER A 98 -17.02 23.96 -39.96
CA SER A 98 -16.74 24.99 -38.95
C SER A 98 -15.23 25.07 -38.72
N ALA A 99 -14.60 26.19 -39.09
CA ALA A 99 -13.17 26.42 -38.87
C ALA A 99 -12.77 26.25 -37.39
N PHE A 100 -13.68 26.57 -36.45
CA PHE A 100 -13.49 26.34 -35.02
C PHE A 100 -13.44 24.85 -34.65
N GLY A 101 -14.19 23.99 -35.36
CA GLY A 101 -14.15 22.54 -35.18
C GLY A 101 -12.81 21.95 -35.59
N ILE A 102 -12.21 22.42 -36.69
CA ILE A 102 -10.88 21.97 -37.14
C ILE A 102 -9.82 22.39 -36.12
N VAL A 103 -9.82 23.67 -35.71
CA VAL A 103 -8.84 24.18 -34.74
C VAL A 103 -8.96 23.45 -33.40
N GLY A 104 -10.18 23.22 -32.91
CA GLY A 104 -10.44 22.44 -31.71
C GLY A 104 -9.98 21.00 -31.82
N PHE A 105 -10.25 20.32 -32.94
CA PHE A 105 -9.84 18.94 -33.18
C PHE A 105 -8.31 18.79 -33.28
N THR A 106 -7.64 19.72 -33.98
CA THR A 106 -6.18 19.70 -34.12
C THR A 106 -5.50 19.96 -32.78
N LEU A 107 -5.99 20.92 -31.99
CA LEU A 107 -5.49 21.15 -30.63
C LEU A 107 -5.75 19.94 -29.72
N ALA A 108 -6.93 19.30 -29.82
CA ALA A 108 -7.24 18.06 -29.11
C ALA A 108 -6.24 16.96 -29.42
N GLY A 109 -5.97 16.74 -30.70
CA GLY A 109 -5.02 15.77 -31.20
C GLY A 109 -3.61 16.05 -30.70
N CYS A 110 -3.14 17.31 -30.78
CA CYS A 110 -1.83 17.72 -30.27
C CYS A 110 -1.69 17.49 -28.76
N PHE A 111 -2.68 17.87 -27.96
CA PHE A 111 -2.67 17.63 -26.52
C PHE A 111 -2.72 16.14 -26.19
N GLY A 112 -3.57 15.36 -26.87
CA GLY A 112 -3.64 13.91 -26.70
C GLY A 112 -2.33 13.21 -27.08
N LEU A 113 -1.65 13.66 -28.14
CA LEU A 113 -0.36 13.12 -28.56
C LEU A 113 0.76 13.47 -27.57
N TRP A 114 0.80 14.73 -27.11
CA TRP A 114 1.78 15.18 -26.12
C TRP A 114 1.65 14.42 -24.81
N LEU A 115 0.42 14.16 -24.40
CA LEU A 115 0.05 13.39 -23.22
C LEU A 115 0.44 11.92 -23.36
N LEU A 116 0.14 11.30 -24.51
CA LEU A 116 0.54 9.93 -24.80
C LEU A 116 2.07 9.79 -24.72
N ILE A 117 2.80 10.76 -25.29
CA ILE A 117 4.27 10.82 -25.21
C ILE A 117 4.71 11.00 -23.75
N SER A 118 4.05 11.83 -22.95
CA SER A 118 4.36 12.03 -21.52
C SER A 118 4.20 10.74 -20.71
N ILE A 119 3.11 10.00 -20.93
CA ILE A 119 2.88 8.69 -20.28
C ILE A 119 3.96 7.68 -20.70
N LEU A 120 4.27 7.60 -21.99
CA LEU A 120 5.29 6.67 -22.51
C LEU A 120 6.70 7.02 -22.01
N ARG A 121 7.03 8.31 -21.93
CA ARG A 121 8.35 8.81 -21.52
C ARG A 121 8.54 8.83 -20.00
N GLY A 122 7.43 8.92 -19.25
CA GLY A 122 7.35 8.72 -17.81
C GLY A 122 7.41 7.25 -17.37
N GLY A 123 7.48 6.31 -18.32
CA GLY A 123 7.76 4.89 -18.08
C GLY A 123 9.18 4.57 -17.60
N LYS A 124 9.98 5.59 -17.22
CA LYS A 124 11.18 5.37 -16.39
C LYS A 124 10.73 5.24 -14.94
N LEU A 125 10.38 4.02 -14.59
CA LEU A 125 10.38 3.49 -13.23
C LEU A 125 11.55 2.54 -13.10
#